data_AF-A0A661MQR1-F1
#
_entry.id   AF-A0A661MQR1-F1
#
_cell.length_a   1.000
_cell.length_b   1.000
_cell.length_c   1.000
_cell.angle_alpha   90.00
_cell.angle_beta   90.00
_cell.angle_gamma   90.00
#
_symmetry.space_group_name_H-M   'P 1'
#
loop_
_entity.id
_entity.type
_entity.pdbx_description
1 polymer ?
#
loop_
_entity_poly.entity_id
_entity_poly.type
_entity_poly.pdbx_seq_one_letter_code
_entity_poly.pdbx_strand_id
1 'polypeptide(L)'
;MNSRSSAAEEGLLCSAERWAPADAELWGRWRESLSAEQRAEALLPLQAALSGLVAFRQLENHPLSVPVSDFRPHLHAVRVTYDWALGLVAQLRGGDMPEQPLKSVGAPLGEPGFSLRDLERSLTDALRVSERLLELPLVDASAFQASGDLFLRDLARNSFFHPPEPLEFSNVAELVRPDGLTPELDSWKSAAAKMTTIIAFLTLLRGHRFLAIADRQVREQDGLYRAHIVVAAVRRELRTLTRFLLVQGVETFADELEARLLSLDAHDITGARAEITRASNELTELRESVETLAMDIHAKVRSALGDGLPELHPEGGYALPAERMRNGIRELRLTVKESAKQLRNLGHPVHDPRMERKSERVRKNTHQDVWAFRFILRAFVAKASVASIGADYWSDAGSLDFVAEFVHHFRMFGPRLTRATDYPRRGPMTRAVSAVSRQEAIDATTLNLATRECILFAEHLDETLANVPQSLLAPFDKSKAASELRGYLSAAKDRPAADHTAAGAFGLMDPSRVRAS
;
A
#
# COMPACT_ATOMS: atom_id res chain seq x y z
N MET A 1 9.98 38.71 -2.71
CA MET A 1 9.01 38.26 -3.72
C MET A 1 8.24 37.11 -3.09
N ASN A 2 7.04 37.40 -2.57
CA ASN A 2 6.18 36.36 -2.00
C ASN A 2 5.48 35.67 -3.17
N SER A 3 5.86 34.44 -3.45
CA SER A 3 5.13 33.57 -4.39
C SER A 3 3.73 33.39 -3.82
N ARG A 4 2.72 33.96 -4.48
CA ARG A 4 1.32 33.65 -4.17
C ARG A 4 1.10 32.23 -4.69
N SER A 5 0.95 31.26 -3.77
CA SER A 5 0.40 29.95 -4.11
C SER A 5 -0.90 30.16 -4.89
N SER A 6 -1.08 29.45 -5.99
CA SER A 6 -2.29 29.62 -6.79
C SER A 6 -3.48 29.09 -5.98
N ALA A 7 -4.62 29.80 -5.96
CA ALA A 7 -5.80 29.40 -5.19
C ALA A 7 -6.30 27.97 -5.53
N ALA A 8 -5.91 27.44 -6.69
CA ALA A 8 -6.19 26.07 -7.11
C ALA A 8 -5.33 25.03 -6.37
N GLU A 9 -4.08 25.35 -6.00
CA GLU A 9 -3.20 24.46 -5.22
C GLU A 9 -3.60 24.42 -3.75
N GLU A 10 -3.96 25.56 -3.17
CA GLU A 10 -4.55 25.63 -1.83
C GLU A 10 -5.83 24.78 -1.78
N GLY A 11 -6.66 24.83 -2.82
CA GLY A 11 -7.85 23.98 -2.94
C GLY A 11 -7.56 22.48 -2.99
N LEU A 12 -6.50 22.05 -3.70
CA LEU A 12 -6.11 20.64 -3.75
C LEU A 12 -5.62 20.15 -2.38
N LEU A 13 -4.76 20.91 -1.69
CA LEU A 13 -4.29 20.51 -0.37
C LEU A 13 -5.42 20.50 0.67
N CYS A 14 -6.36 21.46 0.59
CA CYS A 14 -7.55 21.48 1.44
C CYS A 14 -8.46 20.27 1.21
N SER A 15 -8.58 19.76 -0.03
CA SER A 15 -9.38 18.57 -0.30
C SER A 15 -8.78 17.26 0.23
N ALA A 16 -7.48 17.26 0.54
CA ALA A 16 -6.81 16.14 1.21
C ALA A 16 -6.88 16.24 2.75
N GLU A 17 -7.41 17.35 3.29
CA GLU A 17 -7.60 17.53 4.73
C GLU A 17 -8.84 16.78 5.21
N ARG A 18 -8.66 16.06 6.32
CA ARG A 18 -9.72 15.29 6.95
C ARG A 18 -10.84 16.13 7.58
N TRP A 19 -10.52 17.35 8.03
CA TRP A 19 -11.41 18.12 8.87
C TRP A 19 -12.20 19.16 8.09
N ALA A 20 -13.39 19.50 8.60
CA ALA A 20 -14.08 20.71 8.18
C ALA A 20 -13.18 21.93 8.46
N PRO A 21 -13.26 23.01 7.66
CA PRO A 21 -12.37 24.16 7.81
C PRO A 21 -12.31 24.75 9.23
N ALA A 22 -13.43 24.78 9.95
CA ALA A 22 -13.49 25.26 11.33
C ALA A 22 -12.71 24.37 12.32
N ASP A 23 -12.81 23.04 12.17
CA ASP A 23 -12.08 22.08 13.00
C ASP A 23 -10.58 22.08 12.65
N ALA A 24 -10.25 22.22 11.36
CA ALA A 24 -8.87 22.38 10.89
C ALA A 24 -8.22 23.64 11.49
N GLU A 25 -8.95 24.75 11.58
CA GLU A 25 -8.48 25.99 12.22
C GLU A 25 -8.27 25.80 13.73
N LEU A 26 -9.21 25.15 14.43
CA LEU A 26 -9.09 24.85 15.86
C LEU A 26 -7.88 23.96 16.15
N TRP A 27 -7.71 22.90 15.35
CA TRP A 27 -6.54 22.04 15.42
C TRP A 27 -5.24 22.80 15.13
N GLY A 28 -5.22 23.61 14.07
CA GLY A 28 -4.07 24.43 13.67
C GLY A 28 -3.62 25.35 14.80
N ARG A 29 -4.55 26.11 15.40
CA ARG A 29 -4.26 27.01 16.53
C ARG A 29 -3.74 26.26 17.76
N TRP A 30 -4.39 25.14 18.13
CA TRP A 30 -3.91 24.33 19.25
C TRP A 30 -2.50 23.77 18.98
N ARG A 31 -2.26 23.27 17.78
CA ARG A 31 -0.96 22.74 17.37
C ARG A 31 0.13 23.82 17.36
N GLU A 32 -0.18 25.04 16.92
CA GLU A 32 0.74 26.19 16.96
C GLU A 32 1.08 26.63 18.38
N SER A 33 0.20 26.39 19.34
CA SER A 33 0.49 26.61 20.77
C SER A 33 1.52 25.63 21.34
N LEU A 34 1.76 24.49 20.68
CA LEU A 34 2.77 23.52 21.07
C LEU A 34 4.16 23.95 20.62
N SER A 35 5.16 23.72 21.48
CA SER A 35 6.56 23.88 21.11
C SER A 35 6.94 22.95 19.93
N ALA A 36 7.97 23.32 19.18
CA ALA A 36 8.49 22.47 18.11
C ALA A 36 8.94 21.09 18.62
N GLU A 37 9.46 21.05 19.85
CA GLU A 37 9.82 19.81 20.54
C GLU A 37 8.59 18.96 20.85
N GLN A 38 7.54 19.51 21.47
CA GLN A 38 6.29 18.78 21.72
C GLN A 38 5.65 18.23 20.44
N ARG A 39 5.69 18.99 19.33
CA ARG A 39 5.19 18.50 18.04
C ARG A 39 6.00 17.31 17.50
N ALA A 40 7.32 17.38 17.58
CA ALA A 40 8.21 16.36 17.03
C ALA A 40 8.33 15.12 17.92
N GLU A 41 8.38 15.31 19.24
CA GLU A 41 8.72 14.29 20.23
C GLU A 41 7.49 13.71 20.94
N ALA A 42 6.34 14.41 20.92
CA ALA A 42 5.11 13.93 21.56
C ALA A 42 3.95 13.72 20.57
N LEU A 43 3.58 14.74 19.79
CA LEU A 43 2.38 14.69 18.92
C LEU A 43 2.52 13.65 17.80
N LEU A 44 3.63 13.69 17.06
CA LEU A 44 3.85 12.76 15.95
C LEU A 44 4.03 11.31 16.43
N PRO A 45 4.79 11.02 17.51
CA PRO A 45 4.81 9.69 18.11
C PRO A 45 3.44 9.23 18.62
N LEU A 46 2.61 10.12 19.18
CA LEU A 46 1.26 9.78 19.62
C LEU A 46 0.40 9.36 18.44
N GLN A 47 0.46 10.10 17.32
CA GLN A 47 -0.21 9.71 16.08
C GLN A 47 0.26 8.33 15.59
N ALA A 48 1.57 8.07 15.60
CA ALA A 48 2.12 6.77 15.21
C ALA A 48 1.63 5.62 16.12
N ALA A 49 1.58 5.85 17.44
CA ALA A 49 1.09 4.89 18.41
C ALA A 49 -0.39 4.58 18.20
N LEU A 50 -1.23 5.61 18.03
CA LEU A 50 -2.68 5.45 17.82
C LEU A 50 -2.97 4.75 16.48
N SER A 51 -2.34 5.17 15.37
CA SER A 51 -2.45 4.47 14.09
C SER A 51 -2.00 3.01 14.19
N GLY A 52 -0.95 2.76 14.98
CA GLY A 52 -0.44 1.43 15.27
C GLY A 52 -1.44 0.57 16.02
N LEU A 53 -2.06 1.10 17.08
CA LEU A 53 -3.07 0.39 17.87
C LEU A 53 -4.28 -0.01 17.02
N VAL A 54 -4.75 0.87 16.12
CA VAL A 54 -5.82 0.55 15.17
C VAL A 54 -5.39 -0.56 14.21
N ALA A 55 -4.18 -0.46 13.65
CA ALA A 55 -3.69 -1.44 12.67
C ALA A 55 -3.36 -2.81 13.32
N PHE A 56 -2.80 -2.80 14.52
CA PHE A 56 -2.30 -3.99 15.21
C PHE A 56 -3.43 -4.88 15.71
N ARG A 57 -4.65 -4.37 15.87
CA ARG A 57 -5.82 -5.20 16.13
C ARG A 57 -6.06 -6.21 15.01
N GLN A 58 -5.82 -5.85 13.75
CA GLN A 58 -6.15 -6.71 12.61
C GLN A 58 -5.16 -7.87 12.51
N LEU A 59 -5.67 -9.11 12.55
CA LEU A 59 -4.84 -10.31 12.56
C LEU A 59 -3.88 -10.41 11.37
N GLU A 60 -4.27 -9.86 10.21
CA GLU A 60 -3.44 -9.77 9.00
C GLU A 60 -2.13 -8.98 9.19
N ASN A 61 -2.06 -8.17 10.24
CA ASN A 61 -0.88 -7.36 10.56
C ASN A 61 0.04 -8.03 11.59
N HIS A 62 -0.29 -9.24 12.05
CA HIS A 62 0.60 -10.07 12.84
C HIS A 62 1.42 -11.00 11.93
N PRO A 63 2.72 -11.18 12.19
CA PRO A 63 3.50 -12.24 11.55
C PRO A 63 3.11 -13.59 12.16
N LEU A 64 1.95 -14.16 11.78
CA LEU A 64 1.51 -15.46 12.28
C LEU A 64 2.10 -16.56 11.38
N SER A 65 3.22 -17.14 11.81
CA SER A 65 3.82 -18.35 11.23
C SER A 65 3.11 -19.64 11.68
N VAL A 66 2.36 -19.58 12.79
CA VAL A 66 1.63 -20.70 13.43
C VAL A 66 0.30 -20.16 14.00
N PRO A 67 -0.80 -20.94 14.04
CA PRO A 67 -1.99 -20.55 14.81
C PRO A 67 -1.60 -20.26 16.26
N VAL A 68 -1.62 -18.99 16.64
CA VAL A 68 -1.34 -18.54 17.99
C VAL A 68 -2.56 -18.85 18.85
N SER A 69 -2.39 -19.77 19.80
CA SER A 69 -3.40 -20.06 20.82
C SER A 69 -3.39 -19.04 21.96
N ASP A 70 -2.27 -18.35 22.18
CA ASP A 70 -2.08 -17.38 23.26
C ASP A 70 -1.68 -15.98 22.75
N PHE A 71 -2.59 -15.03 22.88
CA PHE A 71 -2.41 -13.62 22.51
C PHE A 71 -1.81 -12.77 23.63
N ARG A 72 -1.38 -13.33 24.76
CA ARG A 72 -0.70 -12.57 25.83
C ARG A 72 0.46 -11.70 25.34
N PRO A 73 1.37 -12.15 24.43
CA PRO A 73 2.43 -11.29 23.91
C PRO A 73 1.91 -10.08 23.12
N HIS A 74 0.81 -10.27 22.39
CA HIS A 74 0.16 -9.21 21.60
C HIS A 74 -0.53 -8.20 22.53
N LEU A 75 -1.23 -8.70 23.56
CA LEU A 75 -1.85 -7.87 24.57
C LEU A 75 -0.80 -7.09 25.39
N HIS A 76 0.34 -7.72 25.71
CA HIS A 76 1.46 -7.04 26.36
C HIS A 76 2.00 -5.90 25.48
N ALA A 77 2.11 -6.12 24.16
CA ALA A 77 2.53 -5.07 23.25
C ALA A 77 1.58 -3.86 23.25
N VAL A 78 0.28 -4.14 23.21
CA VAL A 78 -0.78 -3.12 23.32
C VAL A 78 -0.69 -2.38 24.66
N ARG A 79 -0.52 -3.10 25.77
CA ARG A 79 -0.39 -2.53 27.12
C ARG A 79 0.80 -1.56 27.23
N VAL A 80 1.98 -1.98 26.77
CA VAL A 80 3.18 -1.13 26.75
C VAL A 80 2.96 0.11 25.88
N THR A 81 2.26 -0.02 24.75
CA THR A 81 1.94 1.13 23.90
C THR A 81 0.91 2.07 24.52
N TYR A 82 -0.06 1.59 25.29
CA TYR A 82 -0.96 2.48 26.05
C TYR A 82 -0.20 3.31 27.09
N ASP A 83 0.70 2.67 27.84
CA ASP A 83 1.55 3.37 28.81
C ASP A 83 2.41 4.44 28.15
N TRP A 84 3.04 4.11 27.02
CA TRP A 84 3.79 5.07 26.21
C TRP A 84 2.92 6.21 25.68
N ALA A 85 1.73 5.91 25.16
CA ALA A 85 0.80 6.91 24.67
C ALA A 85 0.34 7.87 25.79
N LEU A 86 0.11 7.37 27.00
CA LEU A 86 -0.18 8.21 28.18
C LEU A 86 0.99 9.15 28.50
N GLY A 87 2.23 8.65 28.43
CA GLY A 87 3.42 9.49 28.57
C GLY A 87 3.49 10.62 27.54
N LEU A 88 3.15 10.34 26.27
CA LEU A 88 3.10 11.34 25.20
C LEU A 88 1.97 12.36 25.42
N VAL A 89 0.79 11.90 25.88
CA VAL A 89 -0.33 12.78 26.24
C VAL A 89 0.06 13.73 27.39
N ALA A 90 0.75 13.22 28.41
CA ALA A 90 1.25 14.06 29.51
C ALA A 90 2.23 15.14 29.02
N GLN A 91 3.15 14.80 28.10
CA GLN A 91 4.07 15.77 27.49
C GLN A 91 3.34 16.86 26.69
N LEU A 92 2.26 16.50 25.97
CA LEU A 92 1.45 17.44 25.20
C LEU A 92 0.63 18.39 26.08
N ARG A 93 0.21 17.96 27.27
CA ARG A 93 -0.51 18.82 28.21
C ARG A 93 0.37 19.93 28.81
N GLY A 94 1.70 19.72 28.84
CA GLY A 94 2.63 20.59 29.57
C GLY A 94 2.48 20.40 31.08
N GLY A 95 3.60 20.30 31.80
CA GLY A 95 3.62 19.93 33.23
C GLY A 95 2.97 20.92 34.21
N ASP A 96 2.43 22.06 33.75
CA ASP A 96 1.91 23.14 34.60
C ASP A 96 0.82 23.96 33.87
N MET A 97 -0.27 23.33 33.44
CA MET A 97 -1.51 24.08 33.28
C MET A 97 -2.24 24.03 34.63
N PRO A 98 -2.29 25.14 35.40
CA PRO A 98 -3.04 25.15 36.65
C PRO A 98 -4.46 24.70 36.36
N GLU A 99 -4.97 23.80 37.21
CA GLU A 99 -6.36 23.35 37.19
C GLU A 99 -7.27 24.58 37.35
N GLN A 100 -7.59 25.26 36.23
CA GLN A 100 -8.63 26.26 36.25
C GLN A 100 -9.94 25.51 36.51
N PRO A 101 -10.63 25.82 37.61
CA PRO A 101 -11.83 25.11 38.00
C PRO A 101 -12.86 25.25 36.89
N LEU A 102 -13.37 24.09 36.46
CA LEU A 102 -14.41 23.91 35.45
C LEU A 102 -15.51 24.97 35.60
N LYS A 103 -15.45 26.02 34.77
CA LYS A 103 -16.56 26.94 34.57
C LYS A 103 -17.22 26.66 33.23
N SER A 104 -18.55 26.56 33.32
CA SER A 104 -19.58 26.50 32.29
C SER A 104 -19.81 25.17 31.57
N VAL A 105 -20.82 24.47 32.09
CA VAL A 105 -21.87 23.80 31.33
C VAL A 105 -22.24 24.67 30.11
N GLY A 106 -21.94 24.20 28.90
CA GLY A 106 -22.39 24.82 27.65
C GLY A 106 -21.33 25.26 26.64
N ALA A 107 -20.06 24.84 26.74
CA ALA A 107 -19.06 25.04 25.66
C ALA A 107 -19.05 23.83 24.69
N PRO A 108 -18.88 24.06 23.38
CA PRO A 108 -19.08 23.03 22.35
C PRO A 108 -18.06 21.91 22.50
N LEU A 109 -18.50 20.68 22.29
CA LEU A 109 -17.65 19.54 21.95
C LEU A 109 -16.76 19.97 20.76
N GLY A 110 -15.53 20.45 21.00
CA GLY A 110 -14.78 21.03 19.88
C GLY A 110 -13.35 21.55 20.11
N GLU A 111 -12.79 21.60 21.32
CA GLU A 111 -11.38 22.00 21.44
C GLU A 111 -10.43 20.78 21.55
N PRO A 112 -9.30 20.78 20.82
CA PRO A 112 -8.32 19.69 20.89
C PRO A 112 -7.82 19.40 22.31
N GLY A 113 -7.73 20.42 23.18
CA GLY A 113 -7.34 20.23 24.58
C GLY A 113 -8.31 19.33 25.38
N PHE A 114 -9.62 19.44 25.15
CA PHE A 114 -10.61 18.55 25.79
C PHE A 114 -10.54 17.16 25.19
N SER A 115 -10.44 17.04 23.87
CA SER A 115 -10.27 15.74 23.21
C SER A 115 -8.99 15.03 23.64
N LEU A 116 -7.92 15.75 23.99
CA LEU A 116 -6.69 15.15 24.54
C LEU A 116 -6.94 14.53 25.93
N ARG A 117 -7.74 15.17 26.79
CA ARG A 117 -8.12 14.62 28.11
C ARG A 117 -9.06 13.43 27.99
N ASP A 118 -10.00 13.48 27.05
CA ASP A 118 -10.88 12.35 26.76
C ASP A 118 -10.06 11.14 26.25
N LEU A 119 -9.06 11.39 25.39
CA LEU A 119 -8.11 10.36 24.96
C LEU A 119 -7.33 9.77 26.15
N GLU A 120 -6.83 10.61 27.05
CA GLU A 120 -6.10 10.18 28.26
C GLU A 120 -6.94 9.22 29.11
N ARG A 121 -8.23 9.55 29.30
CA ARG A 121 -9.17 8.69 30.02
C ARG A 121 -9.37 7.35 29.31
N SER A 122 -9.62 7.38 28.00
CA SER A 122 -9.80 6.15 27.20
C SER A 122 -8.55 5.26 27.22
N LEU A 123 -7.35 5.84 27.12
CA LEU A 123 -6.08 5.13 27.24
C LEU A 123 -5.89 4.52 28.63
N THR A 124 -6.23 5.26 29.69
CA THR A 124 -6.14 4.79 31.08
C THR A 124 -7.08 3.62 31.34
N ASP A 125 -8.32 3.69 30.85
CA ASP A 125 -9.29 2.63 31.01
C ASP A 125 -8.89 1.39 30.20
N ALA A 126 -8.40 1.58 28.96
CA ALA A 126 -7.88 0.49 28.13
C ALA A 126 -6.65 -0.19 28.75
N LEU A 127 -5.72 0.60 29.31
CA LEU A 127 -4.55 0.10 30.03
C LEU A 127 -4.95 -0.81 31.20
N ARG A 128 -5.90 -0.37 32.03
CA ARG A 128 -6.42 -1.17 33.15
C ARG A 128 -7.05 -2.49 32.69
N VAL A 129 -7.82 -2.46 31.61
CA VAL A 129 -8.42 -3.68 31.03
C VAL A 129 -7.33 -4.63 30.55
N SER A 130 -6.33 -4.14 29.83
CA SER A 130 -5.21 -4.95 29.36
C SER A 130 -4.40 -5.56 30.50
N GLU A 131 -4.16 -4.81 31.58
CA GLU A 131 -3.47 -5.33 32.77
C GLU A 131 -4.25 -6.47 33.43
N ARG A 132 -5.57 -6.34 33.57
CA ARG A 132 -6.43 -7.41 34.11
C ARG A 132 -6.48 -8.64 33.22
N LEU A 133 -6.53 -8.47 31.92
CA LEU A 133 -6.50 -9.59 30.98
C LEU A 133 -5.14 -10.31 30.98
N LEU A 134 -4.02 -9.60 31.24
CA LEU A 134 -2.69 -10.20 31.33
C LEU A 134 -2.48 -11.05 32.60
N GLU A 135 -3.31 -10.86 33.64
CA GLU A 135 -3.36 -11.71 34.85
C GLU A 135 -3.93 -13.11 34.55
N LEU A 136 -4.65 -13.27 33.44
CA LEU A 136 -5.19 -14.57 33.02
C LEU A 136 -4.06 -15.49 32.53
N PRO A 137 -4.20 -16.82 32.74
CA PRO A 137 -3.20 -17.79 32.28
C PRO A 137 -3.08 -17.83 30.76
N LEU A 138 -4.17 -17.54 30.06
CA LEU A 138 -4.30 -17.55 28.60
C LEU A 138 -5.15 -16.36 28.17
N VAL A 139 -4.76 -15.70 27.07
CA VAL A 139 -5.61 -14.73 26.39
C VAL A 139 -5.90 -15.26 25.00
N ASP A 140 -7.16 -15.62 24.73
CA ASP A 140 -7.55 -16.07 23.40
C ASP A 140 -7.71 -14.89 22.43
N ALA A 141 -7.88 -15.22 21.14
CA ALA A 141 -8.07 -14.21 20.09
C ALA A 141 -9.28 -13.31 20.38
N SER A 142 -10.38 -13.89 20.90
CA SER A 142 -11.64 -13.18 21.14
C SER A 142 -11.49 -12.13 22.25
N ALA A 143 -10.85 -12.49 23.36
CA ALA A 143 -10.56 -11.60 24.48
C ALA A 143 -9.59 -10.49 24.06
N PHE A 144 -8.56 -10.81 23.28
CA PHE A 144 -7.66 -9.83 22.69
C PHE A 144 -8.42 -8.83 21.80
N GLN A 145 -9.22 -9.33 20.84
CA GLN A 145 -10.02 -8.47 19.95
C GLN A 145 -10.98 -7.60 20.75
N ALA A 146 -11.79 -8.18 21.65
CA ALA A 146 -12.74 -7.44 22.48
C ALA A 146 -12.09 -6.30 23.28
N SER A 147 -10.87 -6.51 23.78
CA SER A 147 -10.12 -5.47 24.49
C SER A 147 -9.73 -4.30 23.56
N GLY A 148 -9.33 -4.60 22.32
CA GLY A 148 -9.05 -3.59 21.29
C GLY A 148 -10.30 -2.85 20.86
N ASP A 149 -11.42 -3.55 20.66
CA ASP A 149 -12.71 -2.98 20.22
C ASP A 149 -13.25 -1.94 21.19
N LEU A 150 -13.09 -2.20 22.49
CA LEU A 150 -13.51 -1.26 23.53
C LEU A 150 -12.75 0.06 23.39
N PHE A 151 -11.42 0.01 23.30
CA PHE A 151 -10.59 1.20 23.10
C PHE A 151 -10.91 1.90 21.78
N LEU A 152 -11.07 1.16 20.69
CA LEU A 152 -11.33 1.74 19.37
C LEU A 152 -12.68 2.43 19.28
N ARG A 153 -13.70 1.90 19.96
CA ARG A 153 -15.01 2.56 20.04
C ARG A 153 -14.90 3.92 20.74
N ASP A 154 -14.08 4.01 21.78
CA ASP A 154 -13.91 5.27 22.52
C ASP A 154 -12.99 6.23 21.74
N LEU A 155 -11.97 5.72 21.05
CA LEU A 155 -11.12 6.48 20.14
C LEU A 155 -11.90 7.04 18.94
N ALA A 156 -12.85 6.28 18.38
CA ALA A 156 -13.72 6.71 17.28
C ALA A 156 -14.60 7.91 17.63
N ARG A 157 -14.86 8.14 18.93
CA ARG A 157 -15.61 9.30 19.43
C ARG A 157 -14.72 10.53 19.64
N ASN A 158 -13.40 10.38 19.49
CA ASN A 158 -12.44 11.46 19.68
C ASN A 158 -12.26 12.28 18.40
N SER A 159 -12.74 13.52 18.40
CA SER A 159 -12.78 14.38 17.19
C SER A 159 -11.40 14.70 16.61
N PHE A 160 -10.37 14.85 17.45
CA PHE A 160 -9.06 15.37 17.03
C PHE A 160 -7.93 14.36 17.07
N PHE A 161 -7.99 13.35 17.94
CA PHE A 161 -6.92 12.35 18.09
C PHE A 161 -7.28 10.98 17.52
N HIS A 162 -8.45 10.81 16.91
CA HIS A 162 -8.66 9.65 16.05
C HIS A 162 -7.56 9.65 14.96
N PRO A 163 -6.80 8.56 14.78
CA PRO A 163 -5.76 8.53 13.76
C PRO A 163 -6.38 8.69 12.36
N PRO A 164 -5.71 9.38 11.42
CA PRO A 164 -6.20 9.46 10.05
C PRO A 164 -6.25 8.06 9.42
N GLU A 165 -7.22 7.82 8.54
CA GLU A 165 -7.19 6.63 7.71
C GLU A 165 -5.98 6.67 6.76
N PRO A 166 -5.52 5.52 6.24
CA PRO A 166 -4.50 5.52 5.20
C PRO A 166 -4.92 6.44 4.04
N LEU A 167 -3.96 7.20 3.51
CA LEU A 167 -4.17 8.24 2.48
C LEU A 167 -4.92 9.52 2.93
N GLU A 168 -5.46 9.58 4.14
CA GLU A 168 -6.00 10.82 4.72
C GLU A 168 -4.91 11.61 5.46
N PHE A 169 -5.02 12.94 5.45
CA PHE A 169 -4.06 13.80 6.13
C PHE A 169 -4.76 14.87 6.97
N SER A 170 -4.17 15.17 8.12
CA SER A 170 -4.64 16.22 9.03
C SER A 170 -3.68 17.42 9.09
N ASN A 171 -2.51 17.32 8.45
CA ASN A 171 -1.39 18.26 8.62
C ASN A 171 -0.56 18.42 7.33
N VAL A 172 -1.23 18.58 6.18
CA VAL A 172 -0.57 18.59 4.86
C VAL A 172 0.53 19.66 4.78
N ALA A 173 0.26 20.86 5.30
CA ALA A 173 1.19 22.00 5.29
C ALA A 173 2.48 21.81 6.14
N GLU A 174 2.50 20.87 7.10
CA GLU A 174 3.71 20.54 7.88
C GLU A 174 4.50 19.34 7.30
N LEU A 175 3.80 18.49 6.56
CA LEU A 175 4.44 17.41 5.81
C LEU A 175 5.21 18.01 4.63
N VAL A 176 4.66 19.04 3.99
CA VAL A 176 5.21 19.65 2.80
C VAL A 176 5.28 21.15 3.00
N ARG A 177 6.50 21.72 2.95
CA ARG A 177 6.61 23.17 2.74
C ARG A 177 6.07 23.46 1.35
N PRO A 178 5.19 24.47 1.18
CA PRO A 178 4.54 24.74 -0.11
C PRO A 178 5.54 24.90 -1.26
N ASP A 179 6.75 25.40 -0.99
CA ASP A 179 7.81 25.59 -2.00
C ASP A 179 8.50 24.30 -2.48
N GLY A 180 8.33 23.17 -1.78
CA GLY A 180 9.14 21.97 -1.98
C GLY A 180 8.61 20.95 -3.00
N LEU A 181 7.33 21.07 -3.37
CA LEU A 181 6.63 20.16 -4.30
C LEU A 181 5.93 20.91 -5.45
N THR A 182 5.70 22.22 -5.30
CA THR A 182 5.05 23.08 -6.29
C THR A 182 5.70 23.02 -7.68
N PRO A 183 7.02 23.20 -7.84
CA PRO A 183 7.59 23.30 -9.19
C PRO A 183 7.47 21.99 -9.99
N GLU A 184 7.50 20.83 -9.34
CA GLU A 184 7.33 19.54 -10.02
C GLU A 184 5.85 19.15 -10.23
N LEU A 185 4.93 19.72 -9.45
CA LEU A 185 3.48 19.55 -9.63
C LEU A 185 2.92 20.47 -10.71
N ASP A 186 3.56 21.62 -10.95
CA ASP A 186 3.17 22.58 -11.99
C ASP A 186 3.28 22.01 -13.40
N SER A 187 4.14 21.01 -13.60
CA SER A 187 4.30 20.35 -14.89
C SER A 187 3.14 19.43 -15.28
N TRP A 188 2.29 19.03 -14.32
CA TRP A 188 1.11 18.20 -14.57
C TRP A 188 -0.08 19.06 -15.00
N LYS A 189 -0.87 18.60 -15.97
CA LYS A 189 -2.08 19.31 -16.42
C LYS A 189 -3.35 18.85 -15.71
N SER A 190 -3.43 17.57 -15.35
CA SER A 190 -4.56 16.95 -14.67
C SER A 190 -4.51 17.20 -13.16
N ALA A 191 -5.62 17.74 -12.63
CA ALA A 191 -5.81 17.89 -11.19
C ALA A 191 -5.81 16.53 -10.46
N ALA A 192 -6.36 15.48 -11.09
CA ALA A 192 -6.38 14.13 -10.54
C ALA A 192 -4.96 13.56 -10.41
N ALA A 193 -4.12 13.76 -11.43
CA ALA A 193 -2.73 13.31 -11.41
C ALA A 193 -1.89 14.06 -10.36
N LYS A 194 -2.11 15.37 -10.20
CA LYS A 194 -1.52 16.17 -9.11
C LYS A 194 -1.92 15.63 -7.75
N MET A 195 -3.22 15.38 -7.55
CA MET A 195 -3.76 14.86 -6.30
C MET A 195 -3.16 13.50 -5.92
N THR A 196 -3.18 12.54 -6.86
CA THR A 196 -2.64 11.20 -6.65
C THR A 196 -1.15 11.24 -6.28
N THR A 197 -0.38 12.09 -6.97
CA THR A 197 1.04 12.30 -6.68
C THR A 197 1.25 12.88 -5.27
N ILE A 198 0.48 13.90 -4.89
CA ILE A 198 0.54 14.50 -3.55
C ILE A 198 0.20 13.48 -2.46
N ILE A 199 -0.94 12.79 -2.58
CA ILE A 199 -1.39 11.77 -1.62
C ILE A 199 -0.34 10.68 -1.45
N ALA A 200 0.22 10.18 -2.57
CA ALA A 200 1.24 9.16 -2.53
C ALA A 200 2.53 9.64 -1.85
N PHE A 201 2.98 10.85 -2.18
CA PHE A 201 4.17 11.45 -1.57
C PHE A 201 4.00 11.66 -0.06
N LEU A 202 2.86 12.22 0.36
CA LEU A 202 2.54 12.47 1.76
C LEU A 202 2.46 11.16 2.56
N THR A 203 1.88 10.10 1.96
CA THR A 203 1.81 8.77 2.58
C THR A 203 3.21 8.19 2.78
N LEU A 204 4.09 8.29 1.78
CA LEU A 204 5.49 7.85 1.89
C LEU A 204 6.24 8.64 2.97
N LEU A 205 6.04 9.96 3.04
CA LEU A 205 6.68 10.79 4.06
C LEU A 205 6.21 10.44 5.47
N ARG A 206 4.91 10.23 5.68
CA ARG A 206 4.34 9.75 6.95
C ARG A 206 4.93 8.39 7.32
N GLY A 207 4.93 7.44 6.40
CA GLY A 207 5.51 6.11 6.60
C GLY A 207 7.00 6.18 6.98
N HIS A 208 7.78 7.03 6.31
CA HIS A 208 9.19 7.25 6.63
C HIS A 208 9.39 7.83 8.04
N ARG A 209 8.54 8.77 8.48
CA ARG A 209 8.58 9.35 9.83
C ARG A 209 8.20 8.31 10.90
N PHE A 210 7.15 7.52 10.67
CA PHE A 210 6.75 6.43 11.58
C PHE A 210 7.84 5.37 11.74
N LEU A 211 8.51 5.00 10.64
CA LEU A 211 9.66 4.10 10.71
C LEU A 211 10.84 4.70 11.50
N ALA A 212 11.03 6.03 11.46
CA ALA A 212 12.05 6.68 12.29
C ALA A 212 11.71 6.59 13.79
N ILE A 213 10.43 6.76 14.14
CA ILE A 213 9.92 6.58 15.50
C ILE A 213 10.15 5.13 15.94
N ALA A 214 9.82 4.15 15.09
CA ALA A 214 10.06 2.74 15.39
C ALA A 214 11.56 2.44 15.65
N ASP A 215 12.50 2.91 14.80
CA ASP A 215 13.95 2.70 15.04
C ASP A 215 14.45 3.32 16.36
N ARG A 216 13.84 4.44 16.78
CA ARG A 216 14.15 5.05 18.09
C ARG A 216 13.63 4.17 19.22
N GLN A 217 12.36 3.76 19.13
CA GLN A 217 11.69 2.95 20.16
C GLN A 217 12.41 1.62 20.40
N VAL A 218 12.92 0.92 19.37
CA VAL A 218 13.63 -0.36 19.55
C VAL A 218 14.83 -0.28 20.52
N ARG A 219 15.38 0.92 20.77
CA ARG A 219 16.53 1.10 21.68
C ARG A 219 16.13 1.24 23.15
N GLU A 220 14.85 1.41 23.44
CA GLU A 220 14.33 1.61 24.79
C GLU A 220 13.92 0.28 25.44
N GLN A 221 13.72 0.30 26.76
CA GLN A 221 13.09 -0.81 27.47
C GLN A 221 11.68 -1.06 26.92
N ASP A 222 11.32 -2.33 26.71
CA ASP A 222 10.09 -2.75 26.02
C ASP A 222 9.90 -2.13 24.63
N GLY A 223 10.98 -1.59 24.07
CA GLY A 223 11.02 -0.86 22.80
C GLY A 223 10.64 -1.70 21.60
N LEU A 224 10.93 -3.01 21.65
CA LEU A 224 10.56 -3.95 20.60
C LEU A 224 9.04 -4.03 20.44
N TYR A 225 8.29 -4.09 21.55
CA TYR A 225 6.83 -4.12 21.55
C TYR A 225 6.23 -2.86 20.92
N ARG A 226 6.71 -1.68 21.35
CA ARG A 226 6.26 -0.39 20.80
C ARG A 226 6.56 -0.29 19.31
N ALA A 227 7.74 -0.76 18.90
CA ALA A 227 8.11 -0.79 17.49
C ALA A 227 7.21 -1.71 16.66
N HIS A 228 6.78 -2.87 17.18
CA HIS A 228 5.81 -3.73 16.49
C HIS A 228 4.48 -3.02 16.22
N ILE A 229 3.97 -2.29 17.21
CA ILE A 229 2.72 -1.53 17.06
C ILE A 229 2.88 -0.46 15.97
N VAL A 230 3.96 0.33 16.01
CA VAL A 230 4.22 1.37 15.00
C VAL A 230 4.44 0.77 13.60
N VAL A 231 5.14 -0.36 13.50
CA VAL A 231 5.36 -1.07 12.24
C VAL A 231 4.04 -1.58 11.65
N ALA A 232 3.08 -1.99 12.47
CA ALA A 232 1.75 -2.38 11.97
C ALA A 232 1.03 -1.20 11.29
N ALA A 233 1.16 0.02 11.82
CA ALA A 233 0.66 1.23 11.14
C ALA A 233 1.30 1.38 9.76
N VAL A 234 2.63 1.31 9.69
CA VAL A 234 3.38 1.46 8.43
C VAL A 234 2.99 0.39 7.40
N ARG A 235 2.78 -0.87 7.84
CA ARG A 235 2.31 -1.95 6.96
C ARG A 235 0.94 -1.64 6.37
N ARG A 236 -0.01 -1.19 7.19
CA ARG A 236 -1.36 -0.80 6.74
C ARG A 236 -1.29 0.35 5.74
N GLU A 237 -0.52 1.38 6.05
CA GLU A 237 -0.30 2.56 5.21
C GLU A 237 0.27 2.19 3.83
N LEU A 238 1.41 1.50 3.81
CA LEU A 238 2.09 1.17 2.55
C LEU A 238 1.33 0.14 1.72
N ARG A 239 0.60 -0.80 2.35
CA ARG A 239 -0.30 -1.71 1.63
C ARG A 239 -1.43 -0.95 0.94
N THR A 240 -2.01 0.02 1.64
CA THR A 240 -3.08 0.85 1.09
C THR A 240 -2.56 1.75 -0.02
N LEU A 241 -1.37 2.35 0.16
CA LEU A 241 -0.67 3.10 -0.88
C LEU A 241 -0.40 2.27 -2.13
N THR A 242 0.10 1.04 -2.00
CA THR A 242 0.31 0.19 -3.18
C THR A 242 -1.01 -0.06 -3.92
N ARG A 243 -2.09 -0.39 -3.20
CA ARG A 243 -3.41 -0.59 -3.84
C ARG A 243 -3.89 0.69 -4.53
N PHE A 244 -3.75 1.83 -3.87
CA PHE A 244 -4.09 3.13 -4.42
C PHE A 244 -3.32 3.42 -5.71
N LEU A 245 -2.00 3.27 -5.72
CA LEU A 245 -1.17 3.50 -6.91
C LEU A 245 -1.50 2.55 -8.07
N LEU A 246 -1.84 1.29 -7.77
CA LEU A 246 -2.17 0.31 -8.82
C LEU A 246 -3.56 0.50 -9.43
N VAL A 247 -4.52 1.03 -8.67
CA VAL A 247 -5.88 1.30 -9.15
C VAL A 247 -5.97 2.71 -9.71
N GLN A 248 -5.72 3.72 -8.88
CA GLN A 248 -5.85 5.13 -9.24
C GLN A 248 -4.72 5.64 -10.13
N GLY A 249 -3.53 5.02 -10.10
CA GLY A 249 -2.45 5.40 -11.01
C GLY A 249 -2.89 5.30 -12.48
N VAL A 250 -3.59 4.22 -12.85
CA VAL A 250 -4.01 4.01 -14.24
C VAL A 250 -5.06 5.04 -14.69
N GLU A 251 -6.05 5.31 -13.84
CA GLU A 251 -7.11 6.29 -14.13
C GLU A 251 -6.54 7.71 -14.25
N THR A 252 -5.69 8.11 -13.30
CA THR A 252 -5.09 9.45 -13.30
C THR A 252 -4.15 9.71 -14.46
N PHE A 253 -3.49 8.68 -15.03
CA PHE A 253 -2.72 8.83 -16.27
C PHE A 253 -3.59 8.95 -17.52
N ALA A 254 -4.75 8.31 -17.53
CA ALA A 254 -5.72 8.52 -18.61
C ALA A 254 -6.23 9.97 -18.58
N ASP A 255 -6.53 10.51 -17.39
CA ASP A 255 -6.95 11.90 -17.23
C ASP A 255 -5.86 12.90 -17.63
N GLU A 256 -4.58 12.62 -17.32
CA GLU A 256 -3.45 13.45 -17.77
C GLU A 256 -3.28 13.40 -19.29
N LEU A 257 -3.46 12.23 -19.92
CA LEU A 257 -3.45 12.11 -21.38
C LEU A 257 -4.56 12.96 -21.99
N GLU A 258 -5.78 12.82 -21.48
CA GLU A 258 -6.95 13.55 -21.96
C GLU A 258 -6.76 15.05 -21.79
N ALA A 259 -6.33 15.53 -20.62
CA ALA A 259 -6.06 16.94 -20.37
C ALA A 259 -4.97 17.50 -21.31
N ARG A 260 -3.92 16.71 -21.62
CA ARG A 260 -2.89 17.10 -22.59
C ARG A 260 -3.45 17.15 -24.01
N LEU A 261 -4.27 16.17 -24.43
CA LEU A 261 -4.88 16.13 -25.75
C LEU A 261 -5.87 17.27 -25.97
N LEU A 262 -6.71 17.58 -24.97
CA LEU A 262 -7.67 18.67 -25.03
C LEU A 262 -7.00 20.05 -25.04
N SER A 263 -5.73 20.14 -24.64
CA SER A 263 -4.95 21.38 -24.72
C SER A 263 -4.32 21.64 -26.09
N LEU A 264 -4.42 20.71 -27.04
CA LEU A 264 -3.93 20.88 -28.41
C LEU A 264 -5.02 21.49 -29.30
N ASP A 265 -4.65 22.43 -30.17
CA ASP A 265 -5.60 23.10 -31.06
C ASP A 265 -6.03 22.17 -32.21
N ALA A 266 -7.32 22.16 -32.54
CA ALA A 266 -7.91 21.17 -33.46
C ALA A 266 -7.41 21.32 -34.91
N HIS A 267 -6.92 22.51 -35.28
CA HIS A 267 -6.35 22.77 -36.60
C HIS A 267 -4.94 22.16 -36.79
N ASP A 268 -4.26 21.79 -35.71
CA ASP A 268 -2.88 21.30 -35.74
C ASP A 268 -2.74 19.78 -35.57
N ILE A 269 -3.84 19.01 -35.51
CA ILE A 269 -3.84 17.56 -35.21
C ILE A 269 -2.87 16.76 -36.10
N THR A 270 -2.74 17.13 -37.38
CA THR A 270 -1.83 16.45 -38.31
C THR A 270 -0.35 16.75 -38.05
N GLY A 271 -0.01 17.96 -37.58
CA GLY A 271 1.33 18.33 -37.13
C GLY A 271 1.63 17.84 -35.70
N ALA A 272 0.60 17.82 -34.85
CA ALA A 272 0.62 17.38 -33.48
C ALA A 272 0.67 15.86 -33.33
N ARG A 273 0.52 15.08 -34.40
CA ARG A 273 0.61 13.60 -34.34
C ARG A 273 1.91 13.11 -33.70
N ALA A 274 3.03 13.79 -33.97
CA ALA A 274 4.31 13.49 -33.35
C ALA A 274 4.32 13.80 -31.84
N GLU A 275 3.69 14.90 -31.43
CA GLU A 275 3.52 15.28 -30.02
C GLU A 275 2.57 14.36 -29.26
N ILE A 276 1.45 13.97 -29.87
CA ILE A 276 0.50 13.00 -29.32
C ILE A 276 1.19 11.66 -29.09
N THR A 277 1.98 11.20 -30.07
CA THR A 277 2.75 9.95 -29.94
C THR A 277 3.80 10.07 -28.83
N ARG A 278 4.49 11.20 -28.74
CA ARG A 278 5.46 11.47 -27.67
C ARG A 278 4.80 11.48 -26.29
N ALA A 279 3.71 12.21 -26.12
CA ALA A 279 2.94 12.28 -24.87
C ALA A 279 2.40 10.90 -24.46
N SER A 280 1.88 10.12 -25.43
CA SER A 280 1.44 8.74 -25.17
C SER A 280 2.57 7.83 -24.71
N ASN A 281 3.78 7.99 -25.26
CA ASN A 281 4.96 7.23 -24.83
C ASN A 281 5.40 7.66 -23.43
N GLU A 282 5.50 8.96 -23.16
CA GLU A 282 5.82 9.51 -21.82
C GLU A 282 4.85 8.99 -20.76
N LEU A 283 3.55 8.95 -21.06
CA LEU A 283 2.52 8.44 -20.14
C LEU A 283 2.61 6.92 -19.93
N THR A 284 3.01 6.18 -20.96
CA THR A 284 3.27 4.74 -20.83
C THR A 284 4.48 4.49 -19.92
N GLU A 285 5.57 5.24 -20.11
CA GLU A 285 6.77 5.17 -19.26
C GLU A 285 6.47 5.56 -17.81
N LEU A 286 5.64 6.58 -17.62
CA LEU A 286 5.18 7.05 -16.33
C LEU A 286 4.33 6.00 -15.61
N ARG A 287 3.39 5.38 -16.32
CA ARG A 287 2.61 4.25 -15.81
C ARG A 287 3.50 3.09 -15.39
N GLU A 288 4.41 2.66 -16.27
CA GLU A 288 5.35 1.58 -15.96
C GLU A 288 6.22 1.94 -14.73
N SER A 289 6.59 3.22 -14.57
CA SER A 289 7.33 3.72 -13.41
C SER A 289 6.53 3.65 -12.11
N VAL A 290 5.26 4.04 -12.12
CA VAL A 290 4.40 3.97 -10.93
C VAL A 290 4.04 2.53 -10.56
N GLU A 291 3.75 1.67 -11.55
CA GLU A 291 3.56 0.24 -11.31
C GLU A 291 4.82 -0.38 -10.70
N THR A 292 6.01 -0.06 -11.24
CA THR A 292 7.29 -0.54 -10.71
C THR A 292 7.52 -0.06 -9.27
N LEU A 293 7.25 1.21 -8.99
CA LEU A 293 7.38 1.79 -7.65
C LEU A 293 6.44 1.12 -6.65
N ALA A 294 5.17 0.92 -7.03
CA ALA A 294 4.18 0.27 -6.17
C ALA A 294 4.57 -1.18 -5.86
N MET A 295 5.10 -1.90 -6.85
CA MET A 295 5.58 -3.29 -6.70
C MET A 295 6.84 -3.37 -5.83
N ASP A 296 7.79 -2.45 -5.98
CA ASP A 296 9.00 -2.41 -5.15
C ASP A 296 8.67 -2.14 -3.68
N ILE A 297 7.77 -1.18 -3.41
CA ILE A 297 7.25 -0.92 -2.05
C ILE A 297 6.60 -2.19 -1.49
N HIS A 298 5.72 -2.84 -2.26
CA HIS A 298 5.01 -4.03 -1.80
C HIS A 298 5.97 -5.18 -1.46
N ALA A 299 6.91 -5.47 -2.36
CA ALA A 299 7.92 -6.50 -2.15
C ALA A 299 8.76 -6.22 -0.91
N LYS A 300 9.19 -4.96 -0.72
CA LYS A 300 10.01 -4.56 0.43
C LYS A 300 9.24 -4.56 1.74
N VAL A 301 7.97 -4.14 1.76
CA VAL A 301 7.12 -4.25 2.94
C VAL A 301 6.93 -5.71 3.31
N ARG A 302 6.69 -6.59 2.34
CA ARG A 302 6.55 -8.04 2.60
C ARG A 302 7.84 -8.65 3.16
N SER A 303 8.99 -8.38 2.53
CA SER A 303 10.26 -8.98 2.96
C SER A 303 10.75 -8.42 4.29
N ALA A 304 10.66 -7.10 4.50
CA ALA A 304 11.24 -6.45 5.68
C ALA A 304 10.29 -6.42 6.89
N LEU A 305 8.97 -6.30 6.65
CA LEU A 305 7.96 -6.15 7.70
C LEU A 305 6.92 -7.29 7.74
N GLY A 306 6.96 -8.23 6.81
CA GLY A 306 6.18 -9.48 6.88
C GLY A 306 7.05 -10.61 7.39
N ASP A 307 7.82 -11.20 6.47
CA ASP A 307 8.60 -12.42 6.72
C ASP A 307 9.85 -12.15 7.59
N GLY A 308 10.34 -10.90 7.61
CA GLY A 308 11.56 -10.50 8.30
C GLY A 308 11.38 -10.04 9.75
N LEU A 309 10.14 -9.88 10.24
CA LEU A 309 9.91 -9.38 11.60
C LEU A 309 10.23 -10.46 12.65
N PRO A 310 10.87 -10.09 13.77
CA PRO A 310 10.98 -11.00 14.90
C PRO A 310 9.62 -11.29 15.52
N GLU A 311 9.52 -12.39 16.26
CA GLU A 311 8.36 -12.67 17.10
C GLU A 311 8.32 -11.72 18.30
N LEU A 312 7.11 -11.43 18.81
CA LEU A 312 6.90 -10.52 19.95
C LEU A 312 7.52 -11.06 21.25
N HIS A 313 7.63 -12.38 21.39
CA HIS A 313 8.27 -13.03 22.53
C HIS A 313 9.33 -14.02 22.04
N PRO A 314 10.52 -13.52 21.67
CA PRO A 314 11.58 -14.37 21.17
C PRO A 314 12.19 -15.19 22.31
N GLU A 315 12.19 -16.52 22.15
CA GLU A 315 12.96 -17.40 23.04
C GLU A 315 14.46 -17.10 22.87
N GLY A 316 15.14 -16.69 23.95
CA GLY A 316 16.59 -16.40 23.91
C GLY A 316 17.01 -14.92 23.99
N GLY A 317 16.10 -14.02 24.36
CA GLY A 317 16.42 -12.62 24.69
C GLY A 317 16.26 -11.63 23.55
N TYR A 318 16.22 -10.33 23.87
CA TYR A 318 15.72 -9.28 22.98
C TYR A 318 16.76 -8.65 22.04
N ALA A 319 18.07 -8.88 22.25
CA ALA A 319 19.12 -8.15 21.54
C ALA A 319 19.15 -8.45 20.03
N LEU A 320 19.17 -9.73 19.65
CA LEU A 320 19.19 -10.15 18.24
C LEU A 320 17.87 -9.82 17.49
N PRO A 321 16.67 -10.07 18.08
CA PRO A 321 15.38 -9.59 17.56
C PRO A 321 15.33 -8.08 17.31
N ALA A 322 15.81 -7.28 18.27
CA ALA A 322 15.86 -5.82 18.15
C ALA A 322 16.76 -5.39 16.98
N GLU A 323 17.93 -6.01 16.80
CA GLU A 323 18.81 -5.71 15.67
C GLU A 323 18.18 -6.09 14.33
N ARG A 324 17.52 -7.25 14.23
CA ARG A 324 16.80 -7.67 13.02
C ARG A 324 15.70 -6.68 12.64
N MET A 325 14.87 -6.29 13.61
CA MET A 325 13.82 -5.29 13.44
C MET A 325 14.41 -3.97 12.92
N ARG A 326 15.51 -3.48 13.53
CA ARG A 326 16.16 -2.22 13.10
C ARG A 326 16.71 -2.30 11.69
N ASN A 327 17.31 -3.43 11.31
CA ASN A 327 17.81 -3.61 9.95
C ASN A 327 16.67 -3.60 8.92
N GLY A 328 15.56 -4.30 9.20
CA GLY A 328 14.35 -4.24 8.36
C GLY A 328 13.76 -2.83 8.26
N ILE A 329 13.66 -2.11 9.38
CA ILE A 329 13.20 -0.72 9.43
C ILE A 329 14.11 0.18 8.58
N ARG A 330 15.44 0.06 8.71
CA ARG A 330 16.40 0.88 7.95
C ARG A 330 16.33 0.63 6.46
N GLU A 331 16.24 -0.64 6.05
CA GLU A 331 16.11 -1.01 4.64
C GLU A 331 14.82 -0.41 4.06
N LEU A 332 13.68 -0.59 4.74
CA LEU A 332 12.42 -0.04 4.26
C LEU A 332 12.42 1.49 4.25
N ARG A 333 13.02 2.15 5.23
CA ARG A 333 13.15 3.63 5.22
C ARG A 333 13.91 4.11 4.00
N LEU A 334 14.96 3.40 3.60
CA LEU A 334 15.70 3.73 2.38
C LEU A 334 14.81 3.55 1.15
N THR A 335 14.09 2.42 1.03
CA THR A 335 13.13 2.21 -0.07
C THR A 335 12.08 3.31 -0.13
N VAL A 336 11.38 3.60 0.97
CA VAL A 336 10.35 4.65 1.03
C VAL A 336 10.92 6.01 0.64
N LYS A 337 12.14 6.34 1.08
CA LYS A 337 12.82 7.58 0.70
C LYS A 337 13.13 7.62 -0.80
N GLU A 338 13.63 6.55 -1.38
CA GLU A 338 13.93 6.48 -2.82
C GLU A 338 12.65 6.50 -3.65
N SER A 339 11.59 5.81 -3.23
CA SER A 339 10.26 5.90 -3.86
C SER A 339 9.72 7.32 -3.83
N ALA A 340 9.82 8.03 -2.69
CA ALA A 340 9.37 9.42 -2.59
C ALA A 340 10.15 10.36 -3.54
N LYS A 341 11.46 10.14 -3.70
CA LYS A 341 12.28 10.87 -4.68
C LYS A 341 11.88 10.56 -6.11
N GLN A 342 11.66 9.29 -6.44
CA GLN A 342 11.22 8.88 -7.77
C GLN A 342 9.87 9.50 -8.10
N LEU A 343 8.93 9.48 -7.14
CA LEU A 343 7.58 10.02 -7.29
C LEU A 343 7.61 11.54 -7.51
N ARG A 344 8.48 12.27 -6.81
CA ARG A 344 8.72 13.70 -7.04
C ARG A 344 9.26 13.98 -8.45
N ASN A 345 10.09 13.11 -8.99
CA ASN A 345 10.69 13.28 -10.31
C ASN A 345 9.76 12.86 -11.47
N LEU A 346 8.57 12.31 -11.20
CA LEU A 346 7.65 11.86 -12.26
C LEU A 346 7.13 13.02 -13.13
N GLY A 347 7.04 14.23 -12.58
CA GLY A 347 6.59 15.44 -13.32
C GLY A 347 7.60 15.99 -14.31
N HIS A 348 8.87 15.57 -14.21
CA HIS A 348 9.91 15.93 -15.17
C HIS A 348 10.65 14.65 -15.57
N PRO A 349 10.26 13.97 -16.66
CA PRO A 349 11.13 12.96 -17.24
C PRO A 349 12.38 13.68 -17.75
N VAL A 350 13.37 13.85 -16.87
CA VAL A 350 14.71 14.26 -17.27
C VAL A 350 15.19 13.14 -18.18
N HIS A 351 15.17 13.40 -19.48
CA HIS A 351 15.99 12.69 -20.45
C HIS A 351 17.44 12.96 -20.07
N ASP A 352 17.93 12.23 -19.07
CA ASP A 352 19.36 12.07 -18.85
C ASP A 352 19.79 11.03 -19.89
N PRO A 353 20.60 11.38 -20.91
CA PRO A 353 21.22 10.41 -21.81
C PRO A 353 22.32 9.66 -21.04
N ARG A 354 21.97 9.06 -19.90
CA ARG A 354 22.84 8.13 -19.19
C ARG A 354 22.73 6.76 -19.83
N MET A 355 23.53 6.66 -20.88
CA MET A 355 24.07 5.45 -21.51
C MET A 355 23.95 4.16 -20.66
N GLU A 356 23.30 3.16 -21.26
CA GLU A 356 23.78 1.77 -21.33
C GLU A 356 24.20 1.05 -20.03
N ARG A 357 23.56 1.31 -18.89
CA ARG A 357 23.68 0.43 -17.70
C ARG A 357 22.37 -0.22 -17.24
N LYS A 358 21.22 0.14 -17.82
CA LYS A 358 19.92 -0.48 -17.53
C LYS A 358 19.71 -1.83 -18.23
N SER A 359 20.42 -2.09 -19.33
CA SER A 359 20.25 -3.32 -20.13
C SER A 359 20.60 -4.59 -19.35
N GLU A 360 21.52 -4.55 -18.40
CA GLU A 360 21.96 -5.77 -17.68
C GLU A 360 21.06 -6.13 -16.48
N ARG A 361 20.56 -5.15 -15.72
CA ARG A 361 19.62 -5.38 -14.61
C ARG A 361 18.19 -5.70 -15.08
N VAL A 362 17.72 -5.02 -16.13
CA VAL A 362 16.39 -5.30 -16.72
C VAL A 362 16.39 -6.69 -17.36
N ARG A 363 17.45 -7.09 -18.07
CA ARG A 363 17.62 -8.47 -18.58
C ARG A 363 17.63 -9.51 -17.46
N LYS A 364 18.30 -9.22 -16.33
CA LYS A 364 18.37 -10.15 -15.18
C LYS A 364 17.00 -10.47 -14.58
N ASN A 365 16.09 -9.49 -14.50
CA ASN A 365 14.70 -9.72 -14.05
C ASN A 365 13.85 -10.39 -15.14
N THR A 366 14.04 -10.03 -16.42
CA THR A 366 13.32 -10.67 -17.54
C THR A 366 13.55 -12.19 -17.55
N HIS A 367 14.76 -12.68 -17.29
CA HIS A 367 15.00 -14.14 -17.26
C HIS A 367 14.27 -14.85 -16.10
N GLN A 368 14.18 -14.22 -14.94
CA GLN A 368 13.43 -14.76 -13.79
C GLN A 368 11.92 -14.76 -14.07
N ASP A 369 11.41 -13.68 -14.66
CA ASP A 369 10.02 -13.54 -15.05
C ASP A 369 9.64 -14.54 -16.16
N VAL A 370 10.51 -14.72 -17.16
CA VAL A 370 10.36 -15.74 -18.22
C VAL A 370 10.33 -17.13 -17.59
N TRP A 371 11.23 -17.41 -16.64
CA TRP A 371 11.25 -18.69 -15.94
C TRP A 371 10.00 -18.94 -15.12
N ALA A 372 9.49 -17.94 -14.39
CA ALA A 372 8.30 -18.08 -13.56
C ALA A 372 7.03 -18.22 -14.41
N PHE A 373 6.89 -17.36 -15.43
CA PHE A 373 5.70 -17.32 -16.26
C PHE A 373 5.52 -18.56 -17.14
N ARG A 374 6.61 -19.23 -17.54
CA ARG A 374 6.50 -20.50 -18.28
C ARG A 374 5.81 -21.60 -17.47
N PHE A 375 5.97 -21.63 -16.14
CA PHE A 375 5.25 -22.60 -15.29
C PHE A 375 3.77 -22.29 -15.22
N ILE A 376 3.42 -21.00 -15.16
CA ILE A 376 2.04 -20.54 -15.19
C ILE A 376 1.39 -20.93 -16.53
N LEU A 377 2.07 -20.69 -17.66
CA LEU A 377 1.60 -21.11 -18.99
C LEU A 377 1.41 -22.63 -19.07
N ARG A 378 2.39 -23.43 -18.61
CA ARG A 378 2.30 -24.90 -18.62
C ARG A 378 1.18 -25.42 -17.72
N ALA A 379 1.00 -24.83 -16.53
CA ALA A 379 -0.08 -25.19 -15.63
C ALA A 379 -1.45 -24.87 -16.22
N PHE A 380 -1.60 -23.70 -16.85
CA PHE A 380 -2.81 -23.34 -17.59
C PHE A 380 -3.08 -24.31 -18.73
N VAL A 381 -2.08 -24.60 -19.58
CA VAL A 381 -2.23 -25.53 -20.71
C VAL A 381 -2.63 -26.93 -20.23
N ALA A 382 -2.00 -27.45 -19.17
CA ALA A 382 -2.35 -28.75 -18.61
C ALA A 382 -3.80 -28.80 -18.11
N LYS A 383 -4.24 -27.79 -17.35
CA LYS A 383 -5.63 -27.69 -16.84
C LYS A 383 -6.64 -27.50 -17.98
N ALA A 384 -6.33 -26.65 -18.95
CA ALA A 384 -7.18 -26.38 -20.11
C ALA A 384 -7.31 -27.62 -21.01
N SER A 385 -6.25 -28.41 -21.16
CA SER A 385 -6.29 -29.64 -21.96
C SER A 385 -7.22 -30.70 -21.36
N VAL A 386 -7.25 -30.81 -20.03
CA VAL A 386 -8.20 -31.70 -19.33
C VAL A 386 -9.63 -31.17 -19.45
N ALA A 387 -9.83 -29.85 -19.30
CA ALA A 387 -11.14 -29.21 -19.43
C ALA A 387 -11.72 -29.33 -20.86
N SER A 388 -10.88 -29.24 -21.89
CA SER A 388 -11.29 -29.38 -23.30
C SER A 388 -11.69 -30.81 -23.69
N ILE A 389 -11.23 -31.84 -22.94
CA ILE A 389 -11.57 -33.25 -23.18
C ILE A 389 -12.91 -33.63 -22.50
N GLY A 390 -13.29 -32.93 -21.43
CA GLY A 390 -14.52 -33.18 -20.67
C GLY A 390 -15.79 -32.51 -21.22
N ALA A 391 -15.69 -31.69 -22.27
CA ALA A 391 -16.78 -30.82 -22.74
C ALA A 391 -18.01 -31.56 -23.33
N ASP A 392 -17.92 -32.87 -23.57
CA ASP A 392 -19.04 -33.68 -24.08
C ASP A 392 -19.96 -34.23 -22.97
N TYR A 393 -19.59 -34.16 -21.69
CA TYR A 393 -20.44 -34.57 -20.58
C TYR A 393 -20.84 -33.38 -19.70
N TRP A 394 -22.03 -32.87 -19.99
CA TRP A 394 -22.73 -31.88 -19.18
C TRP A 394 -23.03 -32.47 -17.79
N SER A 395 -22.19 -32.21 -16.79
CA SER A 395 -22.62 -32.10 -15.37
C SER A 395 -21.48 -31.91 -14.37
N ASP A 396 -20.21 -32.02 -14.75
CA ASP A 396 -19.10 -31.89 -13.78
C ASP A 396 -18.09 -30.82 -14.21
N ALA A 397 -18.61 -29.61 -14.45
CA ALA A 397 -17.80 -28.40 -14.68
C ALA A 397 -17.04 -28.07 -13.38
N GLY A 398 -15.92 -28.77 -13.15
CA GLY A 398 -14.89 -28.32 -12.23
C GLY A 398 -14.59 -26.86 -12.56
N SER A 399 -14.72 -25.99 -11.56
CA SER A 399 -14.82 -24.56 -11.79
C SER A 399 -13.69 -24.05 -12.69
N LEU A 400 -14.06 -23.30 -13.74
CA LEU A 400 -13.11 -22.63 -14.63
C LEU A 400 -12.39 -21.47 -13.91
N ASP A 401 -12.36 -21.44 -12.58
CA ASP A 401 -11.69 -20.44 -11.76
C ASP A 401 -10.19 -20.34 -12.11
N PHE A 402 -9.58 -21.45 -12.53
CA PHE A 402 -8.19 -21.45 -13.00
C PHE A 402 -7.98 -20.58 -14.25
N VAL A 403 -9.03 -20.33 -15.03
CA VAL A 403 -8.97 -19.47 -16.21
C VAL A 403 -8.94 -18.00 -15.81
N ALA A 404 -9.77 -17.60 -14.86
CA ALA A 404 -9.73 -16.25 -14.28
C ALA A 404 -8.38 -15.99 -13.60
N GLU A 405 -7.88 -16.98 -12.85
CA GLU A 405 -6.54 -16.97 -12.26
C GLU A 405 -5.47 -16.80 -13.35
N PHE A 406 -5.52 -17.57 -14.43
CA PHE A 406 -4.56 -17.47 -15.53
C PHE A 406 -4.62 -16.10 -16.23
N VAL A 407 -5.82 -15.59 -16.55
CA VAL A 407 -5.99 -14.26 -17.16
C VAL A 407 -5.39 -13.18 -16.28
N HIS A 408 -5.55 -13.28 -14.96
CA HIS A 408 -4.94 -12.37 -14.00
C HIS A 408 -3.40 -12.41 -14.10
N HIS A 409 -2.79 -13.59 -14.05
CA HIS A 409 -1.35 -13.74 -14.22
C HIS A 409 -0.86 -13.28 -15.59
N PHE A 410 -1.63 -13.54 -16.65
CA PHE A 410 -1.31 -13.08 -18.00
C PHE A 410 -1.33 -11.54 -18.08
N ARG A 411 -2.26 -10.84 -17.43
CA ARG A 411 -2.24 -9.37 -17.38
C ARG A 411 -0.99 -8.83 -16.70
N MET A 412 -0.49 -9.52 -15.68
CA MET A 412 0.71 -9.13 -14.92
C MET A 412 2.02 -9.36 -15.69
N PHE A 413 2.15 -10.50 -16.38
CA PHE A 413 3.41 -10.90 -17.00
C PHE A 413 3.37 -10.90 -18.53
N GLY A 414 2.25 -11.29 -19.14
CA GLY A 414 2.11 -11.54 -20.57
C GLY A 414 2.49 -10.36 -21.46
N PRO A 415 1.89 -9.16 -21.31
CA PRO A 415 2.24 -7.99 -22.12
C PRO A 415 3.70 -7.57 -22.00
N ARG A 416 4.28 -7.66 -20.80
CA ARG A 416 5.69 -7.32 -20.54
C ARG A 416 6.62 -8.32 -21.20
N LEU A 417 6.39 -9.62 -20.99
CA LEU A 417 7.23 -10.68 -21.52
C LEU A 417 7.15 -10.80 -23.04
N THR A 418 5.94 -10.70 -23.61
CA THR A 418 5.78 -10.70 -25.08
C THR A 418 6.53 -9.56 -25.76
N ARG A 419 6.68 -8.40 -25.09
CA ARG A 419 7.50 -7.28 -25.57
C ARG A 419 8.99 -7.52 -25.31
N ALA A 420 9.35 -7.99 -24.10
CA ALA A 420 10.74 -8.16 -23.69
C ALA A 420 11.47 -9.30 -24.42
N THR A 421 10.73 -10.28 -24.93
CA THR A 421 11.27 -11.41 -25.72
C THR A 421 11.00 -11.28 -27.21
N ASP A 422 10.53 -10.11 -27.69
CA ASP A 422 10.17 -9.87 -29.09
C ASP A 422 9.25 -10.95 -29.69
N TYR A 423 8.21 -11.37 -28.94
CA TYR A 423 7.32 -12.44 -29.36
C TYR A 423 6.50 -12.04 -30.61
N PRO A 424 6.66 -12.73 -31.76
CA PRO A 424 6.08 -12.30 -33.04
C PRO A 424 4.55 -12.35 -33.06
N ARG A 425 3.93 -13.17 -32.20
CA ARG A 425 2.46 -13.34 -32.12
C ARG A 425 1.83 -12.64 -30.92
N ARG A 426 2.41 -11.54 -30.44
CA ARG A 426 1.87 -10.73 -29.33
C ARG A 426 0.41 -10.34 -29.51
N GLY A 427 0.03 -9.90 -30.72
CA GLY A 427 -1.35 -9.52 -31.04
C GLY A 427 -2.35 -10.67 -30.94
N PRO A 428 -2.13 -11.79 -31.68
CA PRO A 428 -2.93 -13.01 -31.55
C PRO A 428 -3.07 -13.52 -30.11
N MET A 429 -1.97 -13.63 -29.36
CA MET A 429 -1.98 -14.08 -27.96
C MET A 429 -2.84 -13.18 -27.07
N THR A 430 -2.65 -11.86 -27.14
CA THR A 430 -3.43 -10.91 -26.32
C THR A 430 -4.91 -10.98 -26.64
N ARG A 431 -5.29 -11.14 -27.92
CA ARG A 431 -6.69 -11.30 -28.33
C ARG A 431 -7.30 -12.59 -27.83
N ALA A 432 -6.58 -13.71 -27.93
CA ALA A 432 -7.06 -15.02 -27.48
C ALA A 432 -7.32 -15.04 -25.96
N VAL A 433 -6.38 -14.52 -25.16
CA VAL A 433 -6.57 -14.44 -23.69
C VAL A 433 -7.67 -13.44 -23.31
N SER A 434 -7.79 -12.33 -24.04
CA SER A 434 -8.85 -11.33 -23.80
C SER A 434 -10.25 -11.82 -24.21
N ALA A 435 -10.35 -12.78 -25.13
CA ALA A 435 -11.62 -13.39 -25.51
C ALA A 435 -12.16 -14.28 -24.38
N VAL A 436 -11.27 -15.09 -23.79
CA VAL A 436 -11.59 -15.94 -22.64
C VAL A 436 -11.97 -15.11 -21.40
N SER A 437 -11.37 -13.94 -21.21
CA SER A 437 -11.66 -13.05 -20.08
C SER A 437 -13.03 -12.37 -20.11
N ARG A 438 -13.70 -12.30 -21.28
CA ARG A 438 -14.90 -11.47 -21.47
C ARG A 438 -16.21 -12.25 -21.49
N GLN A 439 -16.16 -13.57 -21.48
CA GLN A 439 -17.34 -14.43 -21.54
C GLN A 439 -17.72 -14.91 -20.15
N GLU A 440 -19.00 -14.78 -19.78
CA GLU A 440 -19.57 -15.36 -18.55
C GLU A 440 -19.58 -16.90 -18.60
N ALA A 441 -19.67 -17.47 -19.81
CA ALA A 441 -19.49 -18.89 -20.10
C ALA A 441 -18.43 -19.05 -21.19
N ILE A 442 -17.30 -19.68 -20.85
CA ILE A 442 -16.19 -19.89 -21.78
C ILE A 442 -16.53 -21.05 -22.71
N ASP A 443 -16.63 -20.77 -24.01
CA ASP A 443 -16.83 -21.82 -25.01
C ASP A 443 -15.53 -22.61 -25.30
N ALA A 444 -15.66 -23.88 -25.68
CA ALA A 444 -14.52 -24.77 -25.92
C ALA A 444 -13.60 -24.25 -27.03
N THR A 445 -14.16 -23.56 -28.03
CA THR A 445 -13.39 -22.99 -29.15
C THR A 445 -12.45 -21.86 -28.71
N THR A 446 -12.92 -21.01 -27.80
CA THR A 446 -12.22 -19.85 -27.26
C THR A 446 -11.15 -20.31 -26.25
N LEU A 447 -11.46 -21.31 -25.42
CA LEU A 447 -10.47 -21.95 -24.55
C LEU A 447 -9.36 -22.65 -25.35
N ASN A 448 -9.71 -23.39 -26.41
CA ASN A 448 -8.74 -24.04 -27.28
C ASN A 448 -7.84 -23.04 -28.03
N LEU A 449 -8.39 -21.92 -28.48
CA LEU A 449 -7.62 -20.85 -29.12
C LEU A 449 -6.61 -20.23 -28.14
N ALA A 450 -7.02 -19.90 -26.92
CA ALA A 450 -6.12 -19.38 -25.90
C ALA A 450 -5.06 -20.41 -25.49
N THR A 451 -5.44 -21.68 -25.33
CA THR A 451 -4.51 -22.78 -25.03
C THR A 451 -3.44 -22.90 -26.11
N ARG A 452 -3.83 -22.84 -27.39
CA ARG A 452 -2.90 -22.89 -28.51
C ARG A 452 -1.90 -21.74 -28.52
N GLU A 453 -2.35 -20.50 -28.32
CA GLU A 453 -1.43 -19.35 -28.23
C GLU A 453 -0.51 -19.44 -27.00
N CYS A 454 -1.01 -19.98 -25.88
CA CYS A 454 -0.19 -20.22 -24.68
C CYS A 454 0.91 -21.26 -24.89
N ILE A 455 0.63 -22.33 -25.65
CA ILE A 455 1.65 -23.32 -26.04
C ILE A 455 2.75 -22.66 -26.87
N LEU A 456 2.36 -21.94 -27.93
CA LEU A 456 3.31 -21.26 -28.80
C LEU A 456 4.15 -20.20 -28.06
N PHE A 457 3.55 -19.53 -27.08
CA PHE A 457 4.30 -18.58 -26.26
C PHE A 457 5.24 -19.28 -25.28
N ALA A 458 4.82 -20.40 -24.69
CA ALA A 458 5.68 -21.19 -23.81
C ALA A 458 6.91 -21.74 -24.55
N GLU A 459 6.73 -22.24 -25.79
CA GLU A 459 7.81 -22.67 -26.68
C GLU A 459 8.80 -21.53 -26.96
N HIS A 460 8.29 -20.35 -27.33
CA HIS A 460 9.12 -19.16 -27.54
C HIS A 460 9.93 -18.77 -26.29
N LEU A 461 9.32 -18.86 -25.11
CA LEU A 461 9.99 -18.58 -23.84
C LEU A 461 11.08 -19.62 -23.52
N ASP A 462 10.85 -20.89 -23.84
CA ASP A 462 11.84 -21.95 -23.67
C ASP A 462 13.03 -21.78 -24.65
N GLU A 463 12.77 -21.40 -25.90
CA GLU A 463 13.82 -21.04 -26.87
C GLU A 463 14.60 -19.79 -26.43
N THR A 464 13.90 -18.77 -25.91
CA THR A 464 14.53 -17.55 -25.39
C THR A 464 15.46 -17.85 -24.22
N LEU A 465 15.10 -18.81 -23.35
CA LEU A 465 15.96 -19.27 -22.26
C LEU A 465 17.14 -20.13 -22.75
N ALA A 466 16.94 -20.97 -23.76
CA ALA A 466 17.98 -21.81 -24.32
C ALA A 466 19.10 -21.01 -25.01
N ASN A 467 18.77 -19.84 -25.56
CA ASN A 467 19.70 -18.95 -26.27
C ASN A 467 20.49 -17.99 -25.34
N VAL A 468 20.36 -18.09 -24.01
CA VAL A 468 21.09 -17.24 -23.06
C VAL A 468 22.51 -17.78 -22.82
N PRO A 469 23.58 -16.98 -23.00
CA PRO A 469 24.95 -17.39 -22.66
C PRO A 469 25.07 -17.78 -21.19
N GLN A 470 25.64 -18.96 -20.90
CA GLN A 470 25.84 -19.48 -19.53
C GLN A 470 26.61 -18.53 -18.60
N SER A 471 27.39 -17.60 -19.15
CA SER A 471 28.13 -16.58 -18.39
C SER A 471 27.28 -15.44 -17.81
N LEU A 472 26.06 -15.22 -18.31
CA LEU A 472 25.12 -14.19 -17.80
C LEU A 472 24.11 -14.74 -16.79
N LEU A 473 24.06 -16.07 -16.64
CA LEU A 473 23.26 -16.75 -15.65
C LEU A 473 24.06 -16.81 -14.33
N ALA A 474 23.95 -15.77 -13.50
CA ALA A 474 24.22 -15.96 -12.06
C ALA A 474 23.46 -17.21 -11.58
N PRO A 475 24.00 -18.03 -10.66
CA PRO A 475 23.40 -19.32 -10.28
C PRO A 475 21.92 -19.10 -9.95
N PHE A 476 21.07 -19.56 -10.86
CA PHE A 476 19.64 -19.33 -10.78
C PHE A 476 19.11 -20.22 -9.66
N ASP A 477 18.80 -19.60 -8.53
CA ASP A 477 18.27 -20.29 -7.36
C ASP A 477 16.81 -20.68 -7.61
N LYS A 478 16.63 -21.89 -8.16
CA LYS A 478 15.32 -22.49 -8.42
C LYS A 478 14.47 -22.58 -7.16
N SER A 479 15.09 -22.70 -5.97
CA SER A 479 14.37 -22.82 -4.70
C SER A 479 13.79 -21.48 -4.26
N LYS A 480 14.58 -20.40 -4.40
CA LYS A 480 14.12 -19.03 -4.16
C LYS A 480 13.03 -18.62 -5.14
N ALA A 481 13.21 -18.88 -6.44
CA ALA A 481 12.21 -18.57 -7.46
C ALA A 481 10.91 -19.39 -7.27
N ALA A 482 11.00 -20.65 -6.84
CA ALA A 482 9.83 -21.45 -6.50
C ALA A 482 9.10 -20.95 -5.25
N SER A 483 9.84 -20.46 -4.25
CA SER A 483 9.28 -19.80 -3.06
C SER A 483 8.55 -18.50 -3.43
N GLU A 484 9.16 -17.66 -4.27
CA GLU A 484 8.56 -16.44 -4.79
C GLU A 484 7.29 -16.74 -5.60
N LEU A 485 7.31 -17.74 -6.49
CA LEU A 485 6.13 -18.17 -7.25
C LEU A 485 5.00 -18.69 -6.33
N ARG A 486 5.31 -19.46 -5.28
CA ARG A 486 4.30 -19.89 -4.29
C ARG A 486 3.73 -18.71 -3.52
N GLY A 487 4.57 -17.71 -3.20
CA GLY A 487 4.14 -16.45 -2.59
C GLY A 487 3.16 -15.67 -3.48
N TYR A 488 3.42 -15.63 -4.79
CA TYR A 488 2.53 -14.99 -5.76
C TYR A 488 1.21 -15.77 -5.93
N LEU A 489 1.27 -17.11 -6.04
CA LEU A 489 0.08 -17.95 -6.21
C LEU A 489 -0.82 -17.99 -4.97
N SER A 490 -0.24 -17.94 -3.77
CA SER A 490 -1.02 -17.82 -2.52
C SER A 490 -1.74 -16.47 -2.42
N ALA A 491 -1.06 -15.37 -2.77
CA ALA A 491 -1.68 -14.04 -2.80
C ALA A 491 -2.83 -13.91 -3.82
N ALA A 492 -2.79 -14.70 -4.91
CA ALA A 492 -3.88 -14.77 -5.89
C ALA A 492 -5.10 -15.56 -5.38
N LYS A 493 -4.87 -16.59 -4.54
CA LYS A 493 -5.92 -17.46 -4.00
C LYS A 493 -6.80 -16.79 -2.93
N ASP A 494 -6.28 -15.81 -2.21
CA ASP A 494 -6.98 -15.14 -1.10
C ASP A 494 -7.87 -13.96 -1.55
N ARG A 495 -7.97 -13.67 -2.85
CA ARG A 495 -8.69 -12.52 -3.41
C ARG A 495 -10.22 -12.66 -3.63
N PRO A 496 -10.85 -13.83 -3.86
CA PRO A 496 -12.26 -13.87 -4.26
C PRO A 496 -13.25 -13.48 -3.14
N ALA A 497 -12.81 -13.43 -1.87
CA ALA A 497 -13.67 -12.98 -0.77
C ALA A 497 -13.69 -11.45 -0.58
N ALA A 498 -12.68 -10.72 -1.06
CA ALA A 498 -12.52 -9.29 -0.79
C ALA A 498 -13.15 -8.38 -1.86
N ASP A 499 -13.28 -8.86 -3.10
CA ASP A 499 -13.77 -8.07 -4.24
C ASP A 499 -15.29 -7.76 -4.16
N HIS A 500 -16.08 -8.59 -3.46
CA HIS A 500 -17.51 -8.31 -3.24
C HIS A 500 -17.77 -7.18 -2.24
N THR A 501 -16.86 -6.96 -1.30
CA THR A 501 -16.96 -5.87 -0.30
C THR A 501 -16.50 -4.51 -0.83
N ALA A 502 -15.57 -4.48 -1.79
CA ALA A 502 -15.04 -3.22 -2.33
C ALA A 502 -16.00 -2.54 -3.32
N ALA A 503 -16.76 -3.31 -4.11
CA ALA A 503 -17.71 -2.77 -5.08
C ALA A 503 -18.93 -2.07 -4.43
N GLY A 504 -19.32 -2.46 -3.20
CA GLY A 504 -20.40 -1.82 -2.45
C GLY A 504 -20.03 -0.48 -1.79
N ALA A 505 -18.73 -0.25 -1.52
CA ALA A 505 -18.26 0.96 -0.83
C ALA A 505 -18.20 2.21 -1.73
N PHE A 506 -18.27 2.04 -3.05
CA PHE A 506 -18.14 3.13 -4.04
C PHE A 506 -19.39 3.35 -4.90
N GLY A 507 -20.54 2.78 -4.52
CA GLY A 507 -21.82 3.08 -5.18
C GLY A 507 -21.92 2.63 -6.65
N LEU A 508 -21.07 1.70 -7.08
CA LEU A 508 -21.04 1.21 -8.48
C LEU A 508 -22.06 0.10 -8.78
N MET A 509 -22.90 -0.28 -7.80
CA MET A 509 -24.01 -1.21 -8.00
C MET A 509 -25.28 -0.71 -7.32
N ASP A 510 -26.37 -0.68 -8.08
CA ASP A 510 -27.72 -0.38 -7.60
C ASP A 510 -28.18 -1.51 -6.64
N PRO A 511 -28.45 -1.21 -5.35
CA PRO A 511 -28.89 -2.21 -4.38
C PRO A 511 -30.22 -2.90 -4.75
N SER A 512 -30.95 -2.38 -5.75
CA SER A 512 -32.16 -3.00 -6.30
C SER A 512 -31.96 -4.36 -6.97
N ARG A 513 -30.74 -4.68 -7.44
CA ARG A 513 -30.49 -5.92 -8.21
C ARG A 513 -30.06 -7.14 -7.39
N VAL A 514 -29.85 -6.98 -6.08
CA VAL A 514 -29.36 -8.08 -5.21
C VAL A 514 -30.51 -8.90 -4.59
N ARG A 515 -31.78 -8.60 -4.89
CA ARG A 515 -32.94 -9.35 -4.37
C ARG A 515 -33.62 -10.29 -5.37
N ALA A 516 -33.00 -10.57 -6.51
CA ALA A 516 -33.50 -11.57 -7.45
C ALA A 516 -32.35 -12.41 -8.03
N SER A 517 -31.74 -13.23 -7.17
CA SER A 517 -30.95 -14.41 -7.55
C SER A 517 -30.89 -15.37 -6.39
#